data_AF-A0A5B7CZC7-F1
#
_entry.id   AF-A0A5B7CZC7-F1
#
_cell.length_a   1.000
_cell.length_b   1.000
_cell.length_c   1.000
_cell.angle_alpha   90.00
_cell.angle_beta   90.00
_cell.angle_gamma   90.00
#
_symmetry.space_group_name_H-M   'P 1'
#
loop_
_entity.id
_entity.type
_entity.pdbx_description
1 polymer ?
#
loop_
_entity_poly.entity_id
_entity_poly.type
_entity_poly.pdbx_seq_one_letter_code
_entity_poly.pdbx_strand_id
1 'polypeptide(L)'
;MFILSLPPSSQAQYYGPIDIGTPGQYFKVIFDTGSSNLWIPSEQCSILNLACQLHNRYDSSLSTTYKPNGTDFDIQYGSGAMKGFLSSDHVSLGGLVAQDQTFAEATEEPGLAFVAGRFDGILGMGFSTISVMGIPTVFDTLVAQGQVDQPVFSFYLNHDQEGNLGGELVLGGSDSNHYEGEFHYVPVSRVGYWQATAEA
;
A
#
# COMPACT_ATOMS: atom_id res chain seq x y z
N MET A 1 3.90 -7.15 -17.52
CA MET A 1 4.77 -7.60 -16.41
C MET A 1 5.57 -6.41 -15.92
N PHE A 2 5.31 -5.98 -14.70
CA PHE A 2 5.95 -4.80 -14.10
C PHE A 2 6.55 -5.20 -12.76
N ILE A 3 7.77 -4.74 -12.51
CA ILE A 3 8.62 -5.17 -11.42
C ILE A 3 8.82 -3.97 -10.49
N LEU A 4 8.36 -4.09 -9.25
CA LEU A 4 8.64 -3.10 -8.20
C LEU A 4 9.73 -3.60 -7.27
N SER A 5 10.96 -3.10 -7.42
CA SER A 5 12.06 -3.44 -6.51
C SER A 5 11.87 -2.83 -5.12
N LEU A 6 11.80 -3.67 -4.10
CA LEU A 6 11.74 -3.28 -2.69
C LEU A 6 13.17 -3.25 -2.14
N PRO A 7 13.67 -2.19 -1.49
CA PRO A 7 15.01 -2.19 -0.91
C PRO A 7 15.07 -3.11 0.32
N PRO A 8 16.21 -3.76 0.59
CA PRO A 8 16.39 -4.56 1.81
C PRO A 8 16.39 -3.63 3.03
N SER A 9 15.50 -3.87 4.00
CA SER A 9 15.60 -3.20 5.29
C SER A 9 16.39 -4.06 6.27
N SER A 10 17.30 -3.44 7.01
CA SER A 10 18.07 -4.06 8.09
C SER A 10 17.23 -4.37 9.33
N GLN A 11 15.92 -4.62 9.17
CA GLN A 11 14.91 -5.00 10.18
C GLN A 11 13.53 -5.20 9.51
N ALA A 12 13.17 -6.45 9.20
CA ALA A 12 11.80 -6.99 9.10
C ALA A 12 10.74 -6.31 8.18
N GLN A 13 11.08 -5.38 7.29
CA GLN A 13 10.07 -4.62 6.52
C GLN A 13 10.41 -4.49 5.03
N TYR A 14 9.46 -4.84 4.16
CA TYR A 14 9.55 -4.56 2.72
C TYR A 14 8.58 -3.44 2.37
N TYR A 15 9.08 -2.43 1.67
CA TYR A 15 8.29 -1.28 1.21
C TYR A 15 8.72 -0.91 -0.20
N GLY A 16 7.87 -0.23 -0.95
CA GLY A 16 8.21 0.22 -2.30
C GLY A 16 7.59 1.56 -2.64
N PRO A 17 8.01 2.15 -3.77
CA PRO A 17 7.58 3.48 -4.14
C PRO A 17 6.17 3.49 -4.73
N ILE A 18 5.43 4.54 -4.40
CA ILE A 18 4.22 4.99 -5.10
C ILE A 18 4.29 6.50 -5.28
N ASP A 19 3.55 7.03 -6.24
CA ASP A 19 3.32 8.47 -6.39
C ASP A 19 1.82 8.78 -6.26
N ILE A 20 1.48 9.88 -5.57
CA ILE A 20 0.09 10.34 -5.44
C ILE A 20 -0.04 11.75 -6.01
N GLY A 21 -1.03 11.97 -6.86
CA GLY A 21 -1.35 13.27 -7.43
C GLY A 21 -0.68 13.60 -8.76
N THR A 22 -0.96 14.81 -9.26
CA THR A 22 -0.42 15.33 -10.53
C THR A 22 0.06 16.78 -10.36
N PRO A 23 1.39 17.05 -10.40
CA PRO A 23 2.48 16.09 -10.53
C PRO A 23 2.56 15.12 -9.33
N GLY A 24 3.11 13.93 -9.57
CA GLY A 24 3.21 12.87 -8.55
C GLY A 24 4.06 13.27 -7.35
N GLN A 25 3.52 13.03 -6.15
CA GLN A 25 4.22 13.18 -4.87
C GLN A 25 4.66 11.79 -4.38
N TYR A 26 5.95 11.65 -4.10
CA TYR A 26 6.57 10.35 -3.83
C TYR A 26 6.36 9.86 -2.39
N PHE A 27 6.02 8.58 -2.24
CA PHE A 27 5.92 7.90 -0.94
C PHE A 27 6.50 6.49 -1.00
N LYS A 28 7.02 6.03 0.13
CA LYS A 28 7.37 4.63 0.38
C LYS A 28 6.23 3.99 1.17
N VAL A 29 5.68 2.89 0.68
CA VAL A 29 4.59 2.18 1.38
C VAL A 29 4.91 0.72 1.61
N ILE A 30 4.42 0.19 2.72
CA ILE A 30 4.30 -1.26 2.90
C ILE A 30 3.11 -1.74 2.07
N PHE A 31 3.33 -2.78 1.27
CA PHE A 31 2.26 -3.50 0.57
C PHE A 31 1.73 -4.60 1.48
N ASP A 32 0.59 -4.36 2.13
CA ASP A 32 0.11 -5.17 3.25
C ASP A 32 -1.09 -6.03 2.86
N THR A 33 -0.89 -7.34 2.71
CA THR A 33 -1.98 -8.30 2.43
C THR A 33 -2.92 -8.53 3.62
N GLY A 34 -2.59 -8.00 4.81
CA GLY A 34 -3.40 -8.08 6.03
C GLY A 34 -4.41 -6.94 6.21
N SER A 35 -4.31 -5.87 5.42
CA SER A 35 -5.22 -4.71 5.46
C SER A 35 -5.66 -4.29 4.05
N SER A 36 -6.57 -3.32 3.94
CA SER A 36 -7.22 -2.99 2.65
C SER A 36 -7.35 -1.50 2.34
N ASN A 37 -6.95 -0.62 3.26
CA ASN A 37 -6.96 0.82 2.99
C ASN A 37 -5.56 1.28 2.59
N LEU A 38 -5.51 2.29 1.72
CA LEU A 38 -4.31 3.12 1.53
C LEU A 38 -4.39 4.31 2.49
N TRP A 39 -3.29 4.59 3.18
CA TRP A 39 -3.14 5.83 3.95
C TRP A 39 -1.70 6.34 3.89
N ILE A 40 -1.55 7.66 3.92
CA ILE A 40 -0.29 8.40 3.82
C ILE A 40 -0.33 9.61 4.78
N PRO A 41 0.80 10.03 5.38
CA PRO A 41 0.87 11.24 6.20
C PRO A 41 0.40 12.49 5.43
N SER A 42 -0.36 13.35 6.09
CA SER A 42 -0.87 14.60 5.50
C SER A 42 0.00 15.80 5.88
N GLU A 43 0.15 16.79 4.99
CA GLU A 43 0.70 18.10 5.38
C GLU A 43 -0.19 18.81 6.42
N GLN A 44 -1.43 18.37 6.62
CA GLN A 44 -2.33 18.90 7.64
C GLN A 44 -2.11 18.28 9.03
N CYS A 45 -1.16 17.36 9.19
CA CYS A 45 -0.85 16.78 10.50
C CYS A 45 -0.24 17.83 11.44
N SER A 46 -0.45 17.65 12.74
CA SER A 46 0.12 18.55 13.75
C SER A 46 1.65 18.53 13.73
N ILE A 47 2.28 19.69 13.95
CA ILE A 47 3.74 19.79 14.18
C ILE A 47 4.22 18.94 15.38
N LEU A 48 3.31 18.59 16.29
CA LEU A 48 3.61 17.72 17.42
C LEU A 48 3.57 16.22 17.06
N ASN A 49 3.07 15.86 15.87
CA ASN A 49 3.08 14.48 15.38
C ASN A 49 4.44 14.16 14.74
N LEU A 50 5.38 13.66 15.56
CA LEU A 50 6.74 13.37 15.11
C LEU A 50 6.81 12.32 13.98
N ALA A 51 5.91 11.33 13.96
CA ALA A 51 5.88 10.33 12.89
C ALA A 51 5.65 11.01 11.53
N CYS A 52 4.58 11.79 11.44
CA CYS A 52 4.26 12.56 10.24
C CYS A 52 5.37 13.55 9.85
N GLN A 53 5.97 14.26 10.82
CA GLN A 53 7.01 15.27 10.53
C GLN A 53 8.35 14.67 10.05
N LEU A 54 8.59 13.37 10.26
CA LEU A 54 9.81 12.68 9.82
C LEU A 54 9.66 11.97 8.47
N HIS A 55 8.44 11.92 7.92
CA HIS A 55 8.11 11.19 6.71
C HIS A 55 7.67 12.13 5.59
N ASN A 56 7.59 11.59 4.36
CA ASN A 56 6.96 12.33 3.27
C ASN A 56 5.49 12.57 3.60
N ARG A 57 4.97 13.75 3.25
CA ARG A 57 3.59 14.13 3.51
C ARG A 57 2.92 14.56 2.22
N TYR A 58 1.65 14.18 2.10
CA TYR A 58 0.81 14.54 0.98
C TYR A 58 0.26 15.96 1.15
N ASP A 59 0.52 16.79 0.14
CA ASP A 59 -0.02 18.13 0.00
C ASP A 59 -1.06 18.16 -1.13
N SER A 60 -2.34 18.15 -0.76
CA SER A 60 -3.43 18.23 -1.74
C SER A 60 -3.42 19.50 -2.58
N SER A 61 -2.82 20.59 -2.09
CA SER A 61 -2.75 21.86 -2.83
C SER A 61 -1.78 21.82 -4.02
N LEU A 62 -0.87 20.84 -4.05
CA LEU A 62 0.10 20.65 -5.13
C LEU A 62 -0.41 19.73 -6.24
N SER A 63 -1.55 19.05 -6.04
CA SER A 63 -2.09 18.11 -7.02
C SER A 63 -3.27 18.71 -7.80
N THR A 64 -3.15 18.67 -9.12
CA THR A 64 -4.20 19.09 -10.06
C THR A 64 -5.31 18.07 -10.25
N THR A 65 -5.10 16.83 -9.81
CA THR A 65 -6.07 15.71 -9.90
C THR A 65 -6.77 15.42 -8.58
N TYR A 66 -6.40 16.14 -7.52
CA TYR A 66 -7.03 16.04 -6.21
C TYR A 66 -8.53 16.34 -6.24
N LYS A 67 -9.30 15.50 -5.55
CA LYS A 67 -10.72 15.66 -5.28
C LYS A 67 -10.95 15.62 -3.76
N PRO A 68 -11.46 16.71 -3.15
CA PRO A 68 -11.72 16.72 -1.72
C PRO A 68 -12.84 15.76 -1.34
N ASN A 69 -12.70 15.11 -0.20
CA ASN A 69 -13.74 14.28 0.41
C ASN A 69 -13.97 14.73 1.87
N GLY A 70 -12.92 14.74 2.71
CA GLY A 70 -12.95 15.31 4.06
C GLY A 70 -13.73 14.50 5.10
N THR A 71 -14.22 13.30 4.75
CA THR A 71 -14.88 12.42 5.72
C THR A 71 -13.86 11.90 6.73
N ASP A 72 -14.16 12.04 8.03
CA ASP A 72 -13.32 11.51 9.11
C ASP A 72 -13.07 10.02 8.96
N PHE A 73 -11.85 9.60 9.27
CA PHE A 73 -11.40 8.24 9.07
C PHE A 73 -10.48 7.78 10.20
N ASP A 74 -10.68 6.53 10.64
CA ASP A 74 -9.93 5.92 11.75
C ASP A 74 -9.70 4.43 11.43
N ILE A 75 -8.45 3.97 11.57
CA ILE A 75 -8.06 2.56 11.50
C ILE A 75 -7.32 2.17 12.77
N GLN A 76 -7.75 1.04 13.34
CA GLN A 76 -7.02 0.35 14.41
C GLN A 76 -6.25 -0.85 13.84
N TYR A 77 -4.92 -0.83 13.96
CA TYR A 77 -4.05 -1.98 13.73
C TYR A 77 -3.72 -2.69 15.05
N GLY A 78 -3.22 -3.93 14.97
CA GLY A 78 -2.71 -4.64 16.15
C GLY A 78 -1.49 -3.94 16.78
N SER A 79 -0.71 -3.21 15.97
CA SER A 79 0.53 -2.54 16.35
C SER A 79 0.42 -1.01 16.54
N GLY A 80 -0.75 -0.42 16.29
CA GLY A 80 -0.95 1.03 16.32
C GLY A 80 -2.34 1.45 15.85
N ALA A 81 -2.57 2.75 15.69
CA ALA A 81 -3.76 3.26 15.04
C ALA A 81 -3.39 4.43 14.12
N MET A 82 -4.30 4.81 13.24
CA MET A 82 -4.17 5.98 12.39
C MET A 82 -5.51 6.69 12.32
N LYS A 83 -5.51 8.01 12.50
CA LYS A 83 -6.66 8.88 12.28
C LYS A 83 -6.35 9.94 11.25
N GLY A 84 -7.41 10.37 10.58
CA GLY A 84 -7.29 11.35 9.51
C GLY A 84 -8.63 11.60 8.84
N PHE A 85 -8.58 11.91 7.56
CA PHE A 85 -9.75 12.12 6.72
C PHE A 85 -9.51 11.54 5.33
N LEU A 86 -10.59 11.30 4.60
CA LEU A 86 -10.53 10.78 3.24
C LEU A 86 -10.23 11.89 2.23
N SER A 87 -9.47 11.50 1.21
CA SER A 87 -9.19 12.28 0.01
C SER A 87 -9.23 11.37 -1.21
N SER A 88 -9.31 11.93 -2.42
CA SER A 88 -9.21 11.12 -3.65
C SER A 88 -8.25 11.78 -4.63
N ASP A 89 -7.39 10.96 -5.23
CA ASP A 89 -6.43 11.41 -6.23
C ASP A 89 -5.96 10.22 -7.10
N HIS A 90 -5.08 10.48 -8.06
CA HIS A 90 -4.41 9.44 -8.85
C HIS A 90 -3.28 8.82 -8.05
N VAL A 91 -3.24 7.50 -7.98
CA VAL A 91 -2.16 6.73 -7.34
C VAL A 91 -1.42 5.96 -8.42
N SER A 92 -0.13 6.24 -8.56
CA SER A 92 0.74 5.61 -9.54
C SER A 92 1.71 4.66 -8.87
N LEU A 93 1.87 3.46 -9.43
CA LEU A 93 2.80 2.44 -8.96
C LEU A 93 3.19 1.50 -10.10
N GLY A 94 4.48 1.22 -10.25
CA GLY A 94 4.98 0.32 -11.29
C GLY A 94 4.61 0.76 -12.73
N GLY A 95 4.44 2.06 -12.96
CA GLY A 95 4.00 2.60 -14.26
C GLY A 95 2.49 2.48 -14.54
N LEU A 96 1.72 1.92 -13.61
CA LEU A 96 0.26 1.87 -13.66
C LEU A 96 -0.33 3.04 -12.90
N VAL A 97 -1.54 3.48 -13.29
CA VAL A 97 -2.24 4.58 -12.63
C VAL A 97 -3.65 4.15 -12.24
N ALA A 98 -3.90 4.09 -10.93
CA ALA A 98 -5.23 4.00 -10.36
C ALA A 98 -5.82 5.41 -10.29
N GLN A 99 -6.73 5.74 -11.20
CA GLN A 99 -7.38 7.05 -11.23
C GLN A 99 -8.47 7.13 -10.17
N ASP A 100 -8.66 8.32 -9.60
CA ASP A 100 -9.70 8.62 -8.61
C ASP A 100 -9.72 7.66 -7.40
N GLN A 101 -8.55 7.20 -6.97
CA GLN A 101 -8.41 6.34 -5.81
C GLN A 101 -8.68 7.14 -4.53
N THR A 102 -9.66 6.69 -3.75
CA THR A 102 -9.87 7.22 -2.40
C THR A 102 -8.87 6.63 -1.42
N PHE A 103 -8.23 7.48 -0.61
CA PHE A 103 -7.27 7.09 0.43
C PHE A 103 -7.41 8.00 1.65
N ALA A 104 -6.78 7.62 2.76
CA ALA A 104 -6.79 8.43 3.96
C ALA A 104 -5.51 9.28 4.09
N GLU A 105 -5.72 10.56 4.36
CA GLU A 105 -4.70 11.52 4.78
C GLU A 105 -4.56 11.44 6.30
N ALA A 106 -3.45 10.89 6.78
CA ALA A 106 -3.20 10.68 8.21
C ALA A 106 -2.78 11.99 8.89
N THR A 107 -3.51 12.37 9.94
CA THR A 107 -3.20 13.53 10.79
C THR A 107 -2.66 13.12 12.16
N GLU A 108 -3.01 11.92 12.62
CA GLU A 108 -2.52 11.31 13.85
C GLU A 108 -2.10 9.85 13.62
N GLU A 109 -0.89 9.49 14.08
CA GLU A 109 -0.33 8.13 13.92
C GLU A 109 0.24 7.65 15.26
N PRO A 110 -0.64 7.35 16.25
CA PRO A 110 -0.19 6.88 17.55
C PRO A 110 0.54 5.54 17.44
N GLY A 111 1.83 5.53 17.79
CA GLY A 111 2.63 4.32 17.93
C GLY A 111 4.10 4.51 17.56
N LEU A 112 5.01 3.85 18.27
CA LEU A 112 6.46 3.93 17.98
C LEU A 112 6.83 3.26 16.65
N ALA A 113 6.00 2.33 16.15
CA ALA A 113 6.23 1.63 14.90
C ALA A 113 6.31 2.58 13.70
N PHE A 114 5.48 3.63 13.68
CA PHE A 114 5.43 4.61 12.59
C PHE A 114 6.52 5.68 12.71
N VAL A 115 6.99 5.98 13.92
CA VAL A 115 8.13 6.90 14.12
C VAL A 115 9.45 6.27 13.67
N ALA A 116 9.65 4.97 13.93
CA ALA A 116 10.89 4.26 13.60
C ALA A 116 10.87 3.60 12.21
N GLY A 117 9.73 3.62 11.52
CA GLY A 117 9.56 3.05 10.19
C GLY A 117 10.47 3.72 9.16
N ARG A 118 10.84 2.97 8.12
CA ARG A 118 11.49 3.53 6.91
C ARG A 118 10.51 3.76 5.77
N PHE A 119 9.23 3.50 6.01
CA PHE A 119 8.10 3.67 5.11
C PHE A 119 7.25 4.85 5.59
N ASP A 120 6.62 5.55 4.66
CA ASP A 120 5.75 6.70 4.95
C ASP A 120 4.33 6.25 5.30
N GLY A 121 3.81 5.20 4.64
CA GLY A 121 2.46 4.69 4.93
C GLY A 121 2.23 3.24 4.52
N ILE A 122 0.96 2.84 4.43
CA ILE A 122 0.55 1.46 4.10
C ILE A 122 -0.42 1.48 2.92
N LEU A 123 -0.18 0.59 1.97
CA LEU A 123 -1.08 0.27 0.87
C LEU A 123 -1.64 -1.13 1.09
N GLY A 124 -2.90 -1.21 1.51
CA GLY A 124 -3.58 -2.48 1.73
C GLY A 124 -3.80 -3.28 0.45
N MET A 125 -3.43 -4.56 0.48
CA MET A 125 -3.53 -5.54 -0.60
C MET A 125 -4.51 -6.67 -0.27
N GLY A 126 -5.27 -6.55 0.82
CA GLY A 126 -6.36 -7.46 1.20
C GLY A 126 -7.63 -7.24 0.36
N PHE A 127 -8.72 -7.90 0.74
CA PHE A 127 -10.01 -7.72 0.05
C PHE A 127 -10.72 -6.46 0.53
N SER A 128 -11.37 -5.73 -0.37
CA SER A 128 -12.18 -4.54 -0.01
C SER A 128 -13.28 -4.80 1.02
N THR A 129 -13.68 -6.06 1.26
CA THR A 129 -14.66 -6.42 2.31
C THR A 129 -14.18 -6.15 3.73
N ILE A 130 -12.87 -6.00 3.98
CA ILE A 130 -12.32 -5.55 5.27
C ILE A 130 -11.82 -4.10 5.23
N SER A 131 -12.01 -3.40 4.11
CA SER A 131 -11.70 -1.98 4.00
C SER A 131 -12.64 -1.18 4.90
N VAL A 132 -12.06 -0.31 5.73
CA VAL A 132 -12.84 0.64 6.51
C VAL A 132 -13.64 1.50 5.54
N MET A 133 -14.94 1.64 5.82
CA MET A 133 -15.94 2.30 4.97
C MET A 133 -16.16 1.68 3.56
N GLY A 134 -15.67 0.46 3.30
CA GLY A 134 -15.89 -0.22 2.03
C GLY A 134 -15.20 0.45 0.84
N ILE A 135 -14.11 1.18 1.09
CA ILE A 135 -13.33 1.86 0.05
C ILE A 135 -12.63 0.80 -0.82
N PRO A 136 -12.74 0.87 -2.17
CA PRO A 136 -12.00 -0.02 -3.05
C PRO A 136 -10.49 0.05 -2.80
N THR A 137 -9.81 -1.10 -2.84
CA THR A 137 -8.35 -1.11 -2.74
C THR A 137 -7.73 -0.52 -4.00
N VAL A 138 -6.45 -0.12 -3.94
CA VAL A 138 -5.71 0.32 -5.14
C VAL A 138 -5.74 -0.76 -6.22
N PHE A 139 -5.58 -2.02 -5.83
CA PHE A 139 -5.60 -3.13 -6.77
C PHE A 139 -6.99 -3.36 -7.39
N ASP A 140 -8.07 -3.23 -6.61
CA ASP A 140 -9.44 -3.27 -7.15
C ASP A 140 -9.65 -2.19 -8.21
N THR A 141 -9.17 -0.97 -7.95
CA THR A 141 -9.25 0.15 -8.89
C THR A 141 -8.45 -0.12 -10.17
N LEU A 142 -7.23 -0.63 -10.06
CA LEU A 142 -6.40 -1.01 -11.23
C LEU A 142 -7.08 -2.08 -12.08
N VAL A 143 -7.64 -3.13 -11.45
CA VAL A 143 -8.37 -4.21 -12.13
C VAL A 143 -9.61 -3.64 -12.83
N ALA A 144 -10.42 -2.83 -12.13
CA ALA A 144 -11.63 -2.25 -12.68
C ALA A 144 -11.35 -1.29 -13.85
N GLN A 145 -10.19 -0.63 -13.86
CA GLN A 145 -9.75 0.28 -14.92
C GLN A 145 -8.95 -0.41 -16.03
N GLY A 146 -8.82 -1.74 -16.00
CA GLY A 146 -8.11 -2.50 -17.04
C GLY A 146 -6.61 -2.20 -17.12
N GLN A 147 -5.99 -1.79 -16.00
CA GLN A 147 -4.57 -1.47 -15.94
C GLN A 147 -3.67 -2.71 -15.82
N VAL A 148 -4.24 -3.89 -15.54
CA VAL A 148 -3.50 -5.14 -15.36
C VAL A 148 -4.01 -6.22 -16.31
N ASP A 149 -3.10 -7.06 -16.81
CA ASP A 149 -3.41 -8.14 -17.76
C ASP A 149 -4.28 -9.24 -17.12
N GLN A 150 -4.07 -9.50 -15.83
CA GLN A 150 -4.78 -10.50 -15.03
C GLN A 150 -5.11 -9.94 -13.64
N PRO A 151 -6.22 -10.34 -13.00
CA PRO A 151 -6.59 -9.89 -11.66
C PRO A 151 -5.82 -10.65 -10.57
N VAL A 152 -4.49 -10.73 -10.70
CA VAL A 152 -3.58 -11.37 -9.75
C VAL A 152 -2.37 -10.47 -9.47
N PHE A 153 -1.77 -10.65 -8.30
CA PHE A 153 -0.47 -10.08 -7.97
C PHE A 153 0.40 -11.14 -7.30
N SER A 154 1.72 -10.98 -7.36
CA SER A 154 2.68 -11.89 -6.72
C SER A 154 3.80 -11.13 -6.04
N PHE A 155 4.33 -11.70 -4.96
CA PHE A 155 5.50 -11.20 -4.26
C PHE A 155 6.67 -12.17 -4.40
N TYR A 156 7.85 -11.63 -4.67
CA TYR A 156 9.12 -12.25 -4.37
C TYR A 156 9.80 -11.42 -3.27
N LEU A 157 10.22 -12.06 -2.19
CA LEU A 157 10.88 -11.38 -1.07
C LEU A 157 12.28 -11.97 -0.92
N ASN A 158 13.31 -11.15 -1.15
CA ASN A 158 14.68 -11.59 -1.03
C ASN A 158 15.12 -11.58 0.44
N HIS A 159 15.45 -12.76 0.95
CA HIS A 159 15.93 -12.95 2.31
C HIS A 159 17.44 -12.66 2.48
N ASP A 160 18.19 -12.60 1.38
CA ASP A 160 19.63 -12.33 1.41
C ASP A 160 19.91 -10.84 1.59
N GLN A 161 20.40 -10.47 2.77
CA GLN A 161 20.71 -9.08 3.13
C GLN A 161 21.93 -8.50 2.38
N GLU A 162 22.63 -9.32 1.60
CA GLU A 162 23.81 -8.92 0.81
C GLU A 162 23.45 -8.53 -0.64
N GLY A 163 22.22 -8.79 -1.08
CA GLY A 163 21.75 -8.44 -2.43
C GLY A 163 21.26 -7.00 -2.54
N ASN A 164 21.39 -6.41 -3.75
CA ASN A 164 20.89 -5.05 -4.03
C ASN A 164 19.35 -4.99 -4.19
N LEU A 165 18.70 -6.13 -4.45
CA LEU A 165 17.24 -6.27 -4.57
C LEU A 165 16.71 -6.87 -3.26
N GLY A 166 15.85 -6.15 -2.54
CA GLY A 166 15.16 -6.68 -1.36
C GLY A 166 13.90 -7.47 -1.73
N GLY A 167 13.27 -7.22 -2.86
CA GLY A 167 12.12 -8.00 -3.31
C GLY A 167 11.48 -7.41 -4.55
N GLU A 168 10.40 -8.04 -5.00
CA GLU A 168 9.61 -7.66 -6.15
C GLU A 168 8.11 -7.85 -5.87
N LEU A 169 7.30 -6.85 -6.24
CA LEU A 169 5.86 -6.98 -6.41
C LEU A 169 5.53 -6.90 -7.91
N VAL A 170 4.80 -7.90 -8.41
CA VAL A 170 4.22 -7.91 -9.76
C VAL A 170 2.71 -7.74 -9.67
N LEU A 171 2.19 -6.75 -10.39
CA LEU A 171 0.76 -6.56 -10.61
C LEU A 171 0.39 -7.08 -12.00
N GLY A 172 -0.57 -7.99 -12.07
CA GLY A 172 -1.04 -8.57 -13.33
C GLY A 172 -0.39 -9.87 -13.76
N GLY A 173 0.38 -10.55 -12.90
CA GLY A 173 1.04 -11.80 -13.24
C GLY A 173 2.06 -12.25 -12.19
N SER A 174 3.10 -12.94 -12.64
CA SER A 174 4.27 -13.35 -11.84
C SER A 174 5.55 -13.33 -12.67
N ASP A 175 6.72 -13.20 -12.03
CA ASP A 175 8.03 -13.33 -12.67
C ASP A 175 8.57 -14.76 -12.57
N SER A 176 8.72 -15.43 -13.70
CA SER A 176 9.30 -16.77 -13.80
C SER A 176 10.78 -16.86 -13.40
N ASN A 177 11.49 -15.74 -13.29
CA ASN A 177 12.87 -15.70 -12.77
C ASN A 177 12.93 -15.92 -11.25
N HIS A 178 11.78 -15.83 -10.55
CA HIS A 178 11.71 -15.89 -9.09
C HIS A 178 11.10 -17.18 -8.53
N TYR A 179 10.79 -18.16 -9.38
CA TYR A 179 10.32 -19.48 -8.95
C TYR A 179 10.73 -20.59 -9.92
N GLU A 180 10.73 -21.82 -9.43
CA GLU A 180 10.90 -23.03 -10.25
C GLU A 180 9.65 -23.91 -10.12
N GLY A 181 9.34 -24.67 -11.17
CA GLY A 181 8.18 -25.55 -11.19
C GLY A 181 6.84 -24.82 -11.38
N GLU A 182 5.75 -25.44 -10.91
CA GLU A 182 4.38 -24.94 -11.06
C GLU A 182 3.80 -24.47 -9.71
N PHE A 183 2.87 -23.51 -9.76
CA PHE A 183 2.14 -23.08 -8.58
C PHE A 183 1.15 -24.14 -8.09
N HIS A 184 1.17 -24.39 -6.79
CA HIS A 184 0.11 -25.12 -6.10
C HIS A 184 -0.85 -24.12 -5.46
N TYR A 185 -2.12 -24.15 -5.88
CA TYR A 185 -3.14 -23.22 -5.40
C TYR A 185 -4.02 -23.84 -4.33
N VAL A 186 -4.32 -23.05 -3.29
CA VAL A 186 -5.29 -23.39 -2.25
C VAL A 186 -6.41 -22.36 -2.30
N PRO A 187 -7.70 -22.77 -2.25
CA PRO A 187 -8.81 -21.83 -2.29
C PRO A 187 -8.83 -20.95 -1.03
N VAL A 188 -9.24 -19.69 -1.21
CA VAL A 188 -9.51 -18.78 -0.09
C VAL A 188 -10.68 -19.31 0.73
N SER A 189 -10.47 -19.55 2.02
CA SER A 189 -11.49 -20.13 2.91
C SER A 189 -12.46 -19.08 3.46
N ARG A 190 -12.04 -17.81 3.52
CA ARG A 190 -12.89 -16.68 3.94
C ARG A 190 -12.51 -15.41 3.19
N VAL A 191 -13.43 -14.92 2.36
CA VAL A 191 -13.28 -13.63 1.65
C VAL A 191 -13.22 -12.49 2.65
N GLY A 192 -12.13 -11.72 2.60
CA GLY A 192 -11.78 -10.68 3.56
C GLY A 192 -10.27 -10.64 3.76
N TYR A 193 -9.71 -11.79 4.13
CA TYR A 193 -8.28 -11.98 4.25
C TYR A 193 -7.81 -12.95 3.17
N TRP A 194 -6.52 -12.92 2.85
CA TRP A 194 -5.85 -14.00 2.12
C TRP A 194 -5.70 -15.24 3.02
N GLN A 195 -6.84 -15.81 3.44
CA GLN A 195 -6.93 -16.90 4.39
C GLN A 195 -7.10 -18.23 3.65
N ALA A 196 -6.27 -19.20 4.00
CA ALA A 196 -6.35 -20.58 3.51
C ALA A 196 -6.44 -21.55 4.70
N THR A 197 -6.99 -22.74 4.46
CA THR A 197 -6.95 -23.83 5.42
C THR A 197 -5.62 -24.56 5.27
N ALA A 198 -4.82 -24.62 6.34
CA ALA A 198 -3.64 -25.47 6.37
C ALA A 198 -4.05 -26.93 6.59
N GLU A 199 -3.57 -27.84 5.74
CA GLU A 199 -3.67 -29.27 6.00
C GLU A 199 -2.68 -29.64 7.11
N ALA A 200 -3.12 -30.49 8.04
CA ALA A 200 -2.34 -30.92 9.20
C ALA A 200 -1.42 -32.11 8.88
#